data_AF-A0A971LJD2-F1
#
_entry.id   AF-A0A971LJD2-F1
#
_cell.length_a   1.000
_cell.length_b   1.000
_cell.length_c   1.000
_cell.angle_alpha   90.00
_cell.angle_beta   90.00
_cell.angle_gamma   90.00
#
_symmetry.space_group_name_H-M   'P 1'
#
loop_
_entity.id
_entity.type
_entity.pdbx_description
1 polymer ?
#
loop_
_entity_poly.entity_id
_entity_poly.type
_entity_poly.pdbx_seq_one_letter_code
_entity_poly.pdbx_strand_id
1 'polypeptide(L)'
;MTKVKCHVDTCTHWLSGMCGARNIDILNESRGRMPHVEDQTQCKTFHRKEGLGSYITSMDNLNWSGMADALTGGEMSPTITCVVDTCYYWRTGDECHADAIEVTGSGAERSEDTNCSTFTQKD
;
A
#
# COMPACT_ATOMS: atom_id res chain seq x y z
N MET A 1 -14.42 -4.55 7.78
CA MET A 1 -13.17 -4.86 7.06
C MET A 1 -12.67 -3.56 6.46
N THR A 2 -11.39 -3.25 6.65
CA THR A 2 -10.81 -1.96 6.23
C THR A 2 -10.65 -1.90 4.72
N LYS A 3 -11.17 -0.85 4.10
CA LYS A 3 -11.03 -0.63 2.65
C LYS A 3 -9.72 0.08 2.36
N VAL A 4 -9.08 -0.19 1.22
CA VAL A 4 -7.84 0.53 0.87
C VAL A 4 -7.96 1.22 -0.49
N LYS A 5 -7.97 2.55 -0.44
CA LYS A 5 -7.94 3.42 -1.60
C LYS A 5 -6.49 3.69 -1.98
N CYS A 6 -6.20 3.64 -3.27
CA CYS A 6 -4.87 3.89 -3.79
C CYS A 6 -4.96 4.98 -4.86
N HIS A 7 -4.26 6.08 -4.63
CA HIS A 7 -4.17 7.23 -5.53
C HIS A 7 -2.81 7.31 -6.25
N VAL A 8 -1.99 6.27 -6.13
CA VAL A 8 -0.67 6.18 -6.76
C VAL A 8 -0.80 5.46 -8.10
N ASP A 9 -1.09 6.21 -9.16
CA ASP A 9 -1.31 5.67 -10.50
C ASP A 9 -0.06 5.01 -11.12
N THR A 10 1.13 5.39 -10.66
CA THR A 10 2.40 4.74 -10.99
C THR A 10 2.59 3.37 -10.31
N CYS A 11 1.72 2.96 -9.37
CA CYS A 11 1.86 1.68 -8.66
C CYS A 11 1.27 0.51 -9.47
N THR A 12 1.95 -0.64 -9.51
CA THR A 12 1.46 -1.87 -10.18
C THR A 12 0.18 -2.42 -9.56
N HIS A 13 -0.04 -2.16 -8.27
CA HIS A 13 -1.24 -2.57 -7.54
C HIS A 13 -2.42 -1.60 -7.69
N TRP A 14 -2.24 -0.48 -8.38
CA TRP A 14 -3.34 0.46 -8.60
C TRP A 14 -4.36 -0.11 -9.57
N LEU A 15 -5.61 -0.21 -9.11
CA LEU A 15 -6.78 -0.67 -9.86
C LEU A 15 -7.88 0.38 -9.76
N SER A 16 -7.84 1.40 -10.62
CA SER A 16 -8.90 2.41 -10.75
C SER A 16 -9.31 3.07 -9.41
N GLY A 17 -8.34 3.47 -8.59
CA GLY A 17 -8.58 4.12 -7.30
C GLY A 17 -8.61 3.17 -6.09
N MET A 18 -8.51 1.86 -6.31
CA MET A 18 -8.36 0.85 -5.26
C MET A 18 -6.99 0.19 -5.31
N CYS A 19 -6.56 -0.41 -4.20
CA CYS A 19 -5.37 -1.25 -4.15
C CYS A 19 -5.73 -2.73 -4.37
N GLY A 20 -5.14 -3.36 -5.38
CA GLY A 20 -5.29 -4.78 -5.67
C GLY A 20 -4.26 -5.69 -4.99
N ALA A 21 -3.45 -5.16 -4.06
CA ALA A 21 -2.51 -5.97 -3.31
C ALA A 21 -3.26 -6.89 -2.33
N ARG A 22 -2.70 -8.07 -2.02
CA ARG A 22 -3.27 -8.98 -1.00
C ARG A 22 -3.01 -8.48 0.44
N ASN A 23 -1.86 -7.83 0.64
CA ASN A 23 -1.44 -7.23 1.89
C ASN A 23 -0.81 -5.87 1.61
N ILE A 24 -0.99 -4.90 2.51
CA ILE A 24 -0.42 -3.56 2.40
C ILE A 24 0.39 -3.26 3.66
N ASP A 25 1.63 -2.82 3.47
CA ASP A 25 2.57 -2.52 4.54
C ASP A 25 2.79 -1.01 4.64
N ILE A 26 2.28 -0.41 5.71
CA ILE A 26 2.47 1.00 6.05
C ILE A 26 3.62 1.12 7.06
N LEU A 27 4.69 1.79 6.65
CA LEU A 27 5.94 1.92 7.38
C LEU A 27 6.34 3.38 7.55
N ASN A 28 7.39 3.59 8.34
CA ASN A 28 8.13 4.83 8.42
C ASN A 28 9.02 5.03 7.18
N GLU A 29 9.03 6.24 6.64
CA GLU A 29 9.89 6.66 5.51
C GLU A 29 11.38 6.52 5.90
N SER A 30 11.75 7.11 7.05
CA SER A 30 13.12 7.11 7.58
C SER A 30 13.34 5.98 8.58
N ARG A 31 14.31 5.09 8.32
CA ARG A 31 14.67 3.99 9.25
C ARG A 31 14.98 4.50 10.66
N GLY A 32 14.33 3.90 11.66
CA GLY A 32 14.56 4.20 13.07
C GLY A 32 13.96 5.54 13.53
N ARG A 33 13.19 6.24 12.69
CA ARG A 33 12.43 7.43 13.07
C ARG A 33 10.96 7.14 12.87
N MET A 34 10.19 7.30 13.95
CA MET A 34 8.75 7.10 13.89
C MET A 34 8.07 8.35 13.31
N PRO A 35 7.04 8.20 12.46
CA PRO A 35 6.33 9.31 11.84
C PRO A 35 5.60 10.19 12.87
N HIS A 36 5.73 11.50 12.75
CA HIS A 36 4.90 12.47 13.48
C HIS A 36 3.97 13.26 12.55
N VAL A 37 4.22 13.19 11.24
CA VAL A 37 3.41 13.79 10.19
C VAL A 37 3.22 12.77 9.07
N GLU A 38 2.21 12.99 8.24
CA GLU A 38 1.86 12.12 7.11
C GLU A 38 3.07 11.85 6.19
N ASP A 39 3.82 12.88 5.83
CA ASP A 39 4.95 12.80 4.88
C ASP A 39 6.11 11.91 5.37
N GLN A 40 6.10 11.52 6.65
CA GLN A 40 7.10 10.60 7.20
C GLN A 40 6.65 9.14 7.14
N THR A 41 5.45 8.87 6.61
CA THR A 41 4.94 7.52 6.37
C THR A 41 5.28 7.06 4.96
N GLN A 42 5.23 5.77 4.69
CA GLN A 42 5.33 5.21 3.35
C GLN A 42 4.54 3.92 3.19
N CYS A 43 4.05 3.67 1.98
CA CYS A 43 3.51 2.36 1.59
C CYS A 43 4.64 1.51 1.01
N LYS A 44 5.16 0.54 1.78
CA LYS A 44 6.29 -0.29 1.33
C LYS A 44 5.91 -1.33 0.30
N THR A 45 4.63 -1.65 0.21
CA THR A 45 4.04 -2.48 -0.86
C THR A 45 4.07 -1.78 -2.22
N PHE A 46 4.38 -0.48 -2.29
CA PHE A 46 4.51 0.22 -3.55
C PHE A 46 5.55 -0.46 -4.46
N HIS A 47 5.13 -0.74 -5.69
CA HIS A 47 5.99 -1.15 -6.77
C HIS A 47 5.67 -0.29 -8.00
N ARG A 48 6.68 0.39 -8.54
CA ARG A 48 6.51 1.24 -9.72
C ARG A 48 6.20 0.39 -10.96
N LYS A 49 5.23 0.85 -11.75
CA LYS A 49 4.99 0.43 -13.13
C LYS A 49 6.16 0.90 -13.98
N GLU A 50 7.12 0.02 -14.26
CA GLU A 50 8.11 0.30 -15.30
C GLU A 50 7.48 0.03 -16.68
N GLY A 51 7.95 0.73 -17.72
CA GLY A 51 7.41 0.68 -19.08
C GLY A 51 7.45 -0.71 -19.74
N LEU A 52 7.28 -0.78 -21.08
CA LEU A 52 6.92 -1.99 -21.83
C LEU A 52 7.87 -3.21 -21.76
N GLY A 53 8.92 -3.16 -20.95
CA GLY A 53 9.78 -4.28 -20.55
C GLY A 53 9.35 -5.01 -19.26
N SER A 54 8.52 -4.41 -18.40
CA SER A 54 8.04 -5.06 -17.16
C SER A 54 7.04 -6.20 -17.41
N TYR A 55 6.40 -6.21 -18.60
CA TYR A 55 5.46 -7.25 -18.99
C TYR A 55 6.14 -8.51 -19.57
N ILE A 56 7.46 -8.48 -19.79
CA ILE A 56 8.21 -9.56 -20.47
C ILE A 56 9.06 -10.36 -19.48
N THR A 57 9.36 -9.82 -18.30
CA THR A 57 10.09 -10.57 -17.23
C THR A 57 9.18 -11.52 -16.45
N SER A 58 7.88 -11.54 -16.71
CA SER A 58 6.91 -12.37 -15.97
C SER A 58 6.67 -13.77 -16.56
N MET A 59 7.60 -14.33 -17.36
CA MET A 59 7.43 -15.71 -17.86
C MET A 59 8.16 -16.79 -17.07
N ASP A 60 8.98 -16.44 -16.07
CA ASP A 60 9.53 -17.43 -15.14
C ASP A 60 9.04 -17.15 -13.71
N ASN A 61 8.14 -18.02 -13.25
CA ASN A 61 7.59 -18.15 -11.88
C ASN A 61 6.34 -17.33 -11.51
N LEU A 62 5.43 -17.06 -12.46
CA LEU A 62 4.08 -16.61 -12.11
C LEU A 62 3.23 -17.75 -11.55
N ASN A 63 2.87 -17.63 -10.28
CA ASN A 63 1.71 -18.29 -9.71
C ASN A 63 0.44 -17.68 -10.32
N TRP A 64 -0.02 -18.29 -11.41
CA TRP A 64 -1.21 -17.96 -12.21
C TRP A 64 -2.50 -17.72 -11.39
N SER A 65 -2.61 -18.26 -10.18
CA SER A 65 -3.81 -18.15 -9.34
C SER A 65 -4.18 -16.71 -8.96
N GLY A 66 -3.21 -15.82 -8.78
CA GLY A 66 -3.49 -14.45 -8.33
C GLY A 66 -4.10 -13.52 -9.40
N MET A 67 -3.90 -13.83 -10.68
CA MET A 67 -4.48 -13.04 -11.78
C MET A 67 -5.91 -13.49 -12.11
N ALA A 68 -6.26 -14.73 -11.78
CA ALA A 68 -7.63 -15.23 -11.90
C ALA A 68 -8.59 -14.55 -10.90
N ASP A 69 -8.17 -14.32 -9.65
CA ASP A 69 -9.01 -13.67 -8.63
C ASP A 69 -9.42 -12.24 -9.00
N ALA A 70 -8.54 -11.51 -9.70
CA ALA A 70 -8.84 -10.18 -10.22
C ALA A 70 -9.87 -10.20 -11.38
N LEU A 71 -10.02 -11.32 -12.08
CA LEU A 71 -10.96 -11.50 -13.19
C LEU A 71 -12.28 -12.15 -12.76
N THR A 72 -12.32 -12.84 -11.62
CA THR A 72 -13.51 -13.52 -11.09
C THR A 72 -14.40 -12.65 -10.21
N GLY A 73 -14.04 -11.37 -9.99
CA GLY A 73 -14.84 -10.46 -9.18
C GLY A 73 -14.78 -10.75 -7.68
N GLY A 74 -13.66 -11.30 -7.20
CA GLY A 74 -13.39 -11.44 -5.77
C GLY A 74 -13.39 -10.09 -5.07
N GLU A 75 -14.03 -10.01 -3.89
CA GLU A 75 -14.07 -8.80 -3.09
C GLU A 75 -12.65 -8.44 -2.61
N MET A 76 -12.08 -7.35 -3.14
CA MET A 76 -10.72 -6.92 -2.81
C MET A 76 -10.66 -6.34 -1.40
N SER A 77 -10.25 -7.17 -0.44
CA SER A 77 -10.05 -6.79 0.95
C SER A 77 -8.61 -7.10 1.38
N PRO A 78 -7.65 -6.20 1.11
CA PRO A 78 -6.27 -6.40 1.55
C PRO A 78 -6.18 -6.51 3.07
N THR A 79 -5.29 -7.36 3.56
CA THR A 79 -4.79 -7.25 4.93
C THR A 79 -3.86 -6.04 5.05
N ILE A 80 -3.72 -5.50 6.25
CA ILE A 80 -2.88 -4.32 6.49
C ILE A 80 -1.92 -4.62 7.63
N THR A 81 -0.63 -4.48 7.35
CA THR A 81 0.42 -4.32 8.36
C THR A 81 0.71 -2.82 8.51
N CYS A 82 0.63 -2.30 9.72
CA CYS A 82 0.98 -0.92 10.03
C CYS A 82 1.96 -0.92 11.19
N VAL A 83 3.21 -0.51 10.97
CA VAL A 83 4.22 -0.43 12.05
C VAL A 83 4.34 0.99 12.63
N VAL A 84 3.52 1.92 12.14
CA VAL A 84 3.52 3.32 12.55
C VAL A 84 2.80 3.44 13.89
N ASP A 85 3.50 3.14 14.98
CA ASP A 85 2.90 3.06 16.32
C ASP A 85 2.41 4.41 16.85
N THR A 86 2.91 5.51 16.30
CA THR A 86 2.44 6.89 16.52
C THR A 86 1.13 7.20 15.82
N CYS A 87 0.61 6.34 14.95
CA CYS A 87 -0.67 6.55 14.27
C CYS A 87 -1.84 6.19 15.20
N TYR A 88 -2.86 7.05 15.28
CA TYR A 88 -4.08 6.87 16.09
C TYR A 88 -4.78 5.53 15.84
N TYR A 89 -4.74 5.05 14.59
CA TYR A 89 -5.36 3.80 14.16
C TYR A 89 -4.51 2.56 14.44
N TRP A 90 -3.25 2.70 14.84
CA TRP A 90 -2.38 1.57 15.14
C TRP A 90 -2.81 0.84 16.42
N ARG A 91 -2.75 -0.49 16.38
CA ARG A 91 -2.99 -1.40 17.51
C ARG A 91 -1.85 -2.41 17.63
N THR A 92 -1.74 -3.01 18.82
CA THR A 92 -0.72 -4.02 19.14
C THR A 92 -0.70 -5.13 18.09
N GLY A 93 0.50 -5.51 17.63
CA GLY A 93 0.68 -6.52 16.60
C GLY A 93 0.74 -5.97 15.18
N ASP A 94 1.04 -4.67 15.03
CA ASP A 94 1.14 -3.97 13.75
C ASP A 94 -0.18 -3.97 12.95
N GLU A 95 -1.29 -3.88 13.67
CA GLU A 95 -2.63 -3.86 13.09
C GLU A 95 -3.11 -2.42 12.88
N CYS A 96 -3.80 -2.18 11.77
CA CYS A 96 -4.47 -0.91 11.51
C CYS A 96 -5.99 -1.06 11.65
N HIS A 97 -6.59 -0.27 12.53
CA HIS A 97 -8.04 -0.28 12.82
C HIS A 97 -8.79 0.88 12.15
N ALA A 98 -8.22 1.52 11.14
CA ALA A 98 -8.94 2.52 10.37
C ALA A 98 -10.09 1.86 9.58
N ASP A 99 -11.20 2.57 9.38
CA ASP A 99 -12.32 2.09 8.55
C ASP A 99 -11.92 2.01 7.06
N ALA A 100 -11.06 2.93 6.63
CA ALA A 100 -10.43 2.95 5.32
C ALA A 100 -9.00 3.47 5.44
N ILE A 101 -8.11 3.02 4.55
CA ILE A 101 -6.76 3.57 4.37
C ILE A 101 -6.68 4.22 2.99
N GLU A 102 -6.05 5.38 2.93
CA GLU A 102 -5.78 6.10 1.68
C GLU A 102 -4.27 6.23 1.50
N VAL A 103 -3.76 5.64 0.42
CA VAL A 103 -2.36 5.78 0.01
C VAL A 103 -2.27 6.79 -1.13
N THR A 104 -1.42 7.79 -0.96
CA THR A 104 -1.15 8.85 -1.95
C THR A 104 0.33 8.86 -2.33
N GLY A 105 0.68 9.59 -3.39
CA GLY A 105 2.02 9.61 -3.97
C GLY A 105 1.97 10.01 -5.44
N SER A 106 1.97 11.33 -5.70
CA SER A 106 1.85 11.87 -7.05
C SER A 106 3.12 11.61 -7.85
N GLY A 107 3.03 10.79 -8.91
CA GLY A 107 4.20 10.45 -9.72
C GLY A 107 5.27 9.71 -8.91
N ALA A 108 4.87 8.91 -7.93
CA ALA A 108 5.79 8.19 -7.07
C ALA A 108 6.72 7.28 -7.88
N GLU A 109 8.03 7.38 -7.63
CA GLU A 109 9.05 6.59 -8.31
C GLU A 109 9.63 5.51 -7.38
N ARG A 110 9.52 5.71 -6.07
CA ARG A 110 9.95 4.85 -4.97
C ARG A 110 8.88 4.82 -3.88
N SER A 111 8.98 3.86 -2.95
CA SER A 111 8.00 3.74 -1.86
C SER A 111 8.02 4.95 -0.93
N GLU A 112 9.19 5.57 -0.74
CA GLU A 112 9.35 6.79 0.06
C GLU A 112 8.64 8.01 -0.56
N ASP A 113 8.27 7.95 -1.84
CA ASP A 113 7.48 8.99 -2.50
C ASP A 113 5.95 8.76 -2.34
N THR A 114 5.56 7.81 -1.48
CA THR A 114 4.16 7.52 -1.13
C THR A 114 3.90 7.84 0.33
N ASN A 115 2.67 8.21 0.65
CA ASN A 115 2.23 8.56 1.99
C ASN A 115 0.94 7.80 2.35
N CYS A 116 0.72 7.59 3.64
CA CYS A 116 -0.56 7.17 4.19
C CYS A 116 -1.35 8.41 4.64
N SER A 117 -2.24 8.93 3.79
CA SER A 117 -3.05 10.11 4.10
C SER A 117 -4.09 9.88 5.19
N THR A 118 -4.29 8.62 5.59
CA THR A 118 -5.07 8.29 6.79
C THR A 118 -4.28 8.44 8.09
N PHE A 119 -2.98 8.69 8.03
CA PHE A 119 -2.17 8.93 9.21
C PHE A 119 -2.77 10.06 10.05
N THR A 120 -2.92 9.80 11.33
CA THR A 120 -3.29 10.80 12.33
C THR A 120 -2.39 10.57 13.51
N GLN A 121 -1.63 11.57 13.93
CA GLN A 121 -0.73 11.44 15.07
C GLN A 121 -1.55 11.13 16.33
N LYS A 122 -1.09 10.17 17.15
CA LYS A 122 -1.58 9.95 18.51
C LYS A 122 -1.17 11.14 19.38
N ASP A 123 -2.10 11.59 20.20
CA ASP A 123 -1.84 12.57 21.26
C ASP A 123 -0.85 12.05 22.31
#